data_AF-A0A7C2C356-F1
#
_entry.id   AF-A0A7C2C356-F1
#
_cell.length_a   1.000
_cell.length_b   1.000
_cell.length_c   1.000
_cell.angle_alpha   90.00
_cell.angle_beta   90.00
_cell.angle_gamma   90.00
#
_symmetry.space_group_name_H-M   'P 1'
#
loop_
_entity.id
_entity.type
_entity.pdbx_description
1 polymer ?
#
loop_
_entity_poly.entity_id
_entity_poly.type
_entity_poly.pdbx_seq_one_letter_code
_entity_poly.pdbx_strand_id
1 'polypeptide(L)'
;TIRDFVEEFTLADGRRIYLLADGRLINLAAAEGHPAAVMDMSFANQALSVEYLVKAGRSLAPQVYRVPREIDEEVARLKLAAMGIAIDTLTEEQERYLASWEEGT
;
A
#
# COMPACT_ATOMS: atom_id res chain seq x y z
N THR A 1 24.89 -17.67 -22.85
CA THR A 1 24.65 -17.83 -21.41
C THR A 1 23.25 -17.36 -21.11
N ILE A 2 22.47 -18.15 -20.38
CA ILE A 2 21.14 -17.72 -19.92
C ILE A 2 21.34 -16.57 -18.92
N ARG A 3 20.46 -15.57 -18.92
CA ARG A 3 20.53 -14.39 -18.04
C ARG A 3 20.41 -14.81 -16.57
N ASP A 4 21.01 -14.05 -15.66
CA ASP A 4 20.85 -14.29 -14.23
C ASP A 4 19.36 -14.35 -13.84
N PHE A 5 19.04 -15.24 -12.89
CA PHE A 5 17.68 -15.55 -12.44
C PHE A 5 16.74 -16.15 -13.48
N VAL A 6 17.27 -16.70 -14.57
CA VAL A 6 16.50 -17.45 -15.57
C VAL A 6 17.08 -18.86 -15.69
N GLU A 7 16.23 -19.87 -15.52
CA GLU A 7 16.59 -21.28 -15.69
C GLU A 7 15.75 -21.91 -16.80
N GLU A 8 16.39 -22.61 -17.75
CA GLU A 8 15.69 -23.32 -18.81
C GLU A 8 15.50 -24.80 -18.43
N PHE A 9 14.25 -25.25 -18.49
CA PHE A 9 13.88 -26.65 -18.37
C PHE A 9 13.42 -27.17 -19.73
N THR A 10 14.04 -28.24 -20.22
CA THR A 10 13.55 -28.97 -21.40
C THR A 10 12.64 -30.11 -20.96
N LEU A 11 11.41 -30.10 -21.45
CA LEU A 11 10.41 -31.15 -21.20
C LEU A 11 10.65 -32.38 -22.09
N ALA A 12 10.07 -33.51 -21.71
CA ALA A 12 10.20 -34.78 -22.44
C ALA A 12 9.69 -34.72 -23.90
N ASP A 13 8.79 -33.78 -24.21
CA ASP A 13 8.26 -33.55 -25.56
C ASP A 13 9.03 -32.50 -26.37
N GLY A 14 10.16 -32.01 -25.83
CA GLY A 14 11.04 -31.03 -26.49
C GLY A 14 10.65 -29.57 -26.28
N ARG A 15 9.55 -29.26 -25.59
CA ARG A 15 9.23 -27.88 -25.19
C ARG A 15 10.22 -27.37 -24.15
N ARG A 16 10.46 -26.05 -24.15
CA ARG A 16 11.33 -25.37 -23.19
C ARG A 16 10.52 -24.44 -22.29
N ILE A 17 10.76 -24.49 -20.99
CA ILE A 17 10.19 -23.59 -19.98
C ILE A 17 11.33 -22.77 -19.40
N TYR A 18 11.12 -21.46 -19.28
CA TYR A 18 12.04 -20.57 -18.58
C TYR A 18 11.45 -20.21 -17.23
N LEU A 19 12.03 -20.76 -16.16
CA LEU A 19 11.66 -20.42 -14.80
C LEU A 19 12.40 -19.15 -14.39
N LEU A 20 11.65 -18.18 -13.89
CA LEU A 20 12.20 -16.93 -13.40
C LEU A 20 12.34 -16.99 -11.88
N ALA A 21 13.52 -16.61 -11.38
CA ALA A 21 13.85 -16.51 -9.95
C ALA A 21 13.44 -17.72 -9.11
N ASP A 22 13.57 -18.95 -9.63
CA ASP A 22 13.16 -20.20 -8.97
C ASP A 22 11.68 -20.20 -8.50
N GLY A 23 10.82 -19.40 -9.14
CA GLY A 23 9.42 -19.22 -8.72
C GLY A 23 9.23 -18.30 -7.50
N ARG A 24 10.28 -17.61 -7.05
CA ARG A 24 10.19 -16.57 -6.01
C ARG A 24 9.56 -15.28 -6.56
N LEU A 25 9.34 -14.31 -5.69
CA LEU A 25 8.81 -12.98 -6.04
C LEU A 25 9.73 -12.29 -7.04
N ILE A 26 9.41 -12.41 -8.33
CA ILE A 26 10.31 -12.01 -9.42
C ILE A 26 10.66 -10.52 -9.38
N ASN A 27 9.71 -9.68 -8.99
CA ASN A 27 9.91 -8.25 -8.87
C ASN A 27 10.94 -7.88 -7.79
N LEU A 28 11.12 -8.71 -6.76
CA LEU A 28 12.12 -8.51 -5.70
C LEU A 28 13.41 -9.30 -5.97
N ALA A 29 13.29 -10.48 -6.57
CA ALA A 29 14.40 -11.40 -6.74
C ALA A 29 15.25 -11.10 -7.99
N ALA A 30 14.63 -10.57 -9.06
CA ALA A 30 15.32 -10.23 -10.30
C ALA A 30 15.10 -8.77 -10.74
N ALA A 31 14.54 -7.94 -9.86
CA ALA A 31 14.37 -6.50 -10.05
C ALA A 31 14.41 -5.78 -8.68
N GLU A 32 14.08 -4.49 -8.66
CA GLU A 32 14.24 -3.62 -7.47
C GLU A 32 12.98 -3.50 -6.61
N GLY A 33 11.95 -4.32 -6.88
CA GLY A 33 10.68 -4.28 -6.18
C GLY A 33 9.81 -3.09 -6.60
N HIS A 34 9.03 -2.59 -5.64
CA HIS A 34 8.22 -1.41 -5.86
C HIS A 34 9.08 -0.15 -5.74
N PRO A 35 8.88 0.86 -6.61
CA PRO A 35 9.57 2.13 -6.48
C PRO A 35 9.36 2.78 -5.11
N ALA A 36 10.35 3.57 -4.67
CA ALA A 36 10.28 4.29 -3.39
C ALA A 36 9.00 5.13 -3.26
N ALA A 37 8.53 5.73 -4.36
CA ALA A 37 7.30 6.53 -4.40
C ALA A 37 5.99 5.74 -4.19
N VAL A 38 6.04 4.41 -4.17
CA VAL A 38 4.89 3.56 -3.81
C VAL A 38 5.10 2.98 -2.41
N MET A 39 6.34 2.65 -2.07
CA MET A 39 6.71 2.11 -0.77
C MET A 39 6.59 3.13 0.37
N ASP A 40 6.75 4.43 0.09
CA ASP A 40 6.65 5.50 1.08
C ASP A 40 5.29 5.50 1.82
N MET A 41 4.19 5.33 1.11
CA MET A 41 2.85 5.22 1.69
C MET A 41 2.73 3.97 2.58
N SER A 42 3.31 2.85 2.16
CA SER A 42 3.29 1.60 2.94
C SER A 42 4.07 1.76 4.25
N PHE A 43 5.25 2.38 4.20
CA PHE A 43 6.07 2.64 5.38
C PHE A 43 5.49 3.72 6.29
N ALA A 44 4.82 4.74 5.73
CA ALA A 44 4.09 5.73 6.52
C ALA A 44 2.94 5.09 7.30
N ASN A 45 2.15 4.21 6.65
CA ASN A 45 1.10 3.45 7.31
C ASN A 45 1.66 2.58 8.44
N GLN A 46 2.80 1.91 8.22
CA GLN A 46 3.48 1.13 9.27
C GLN A 46 3.94 2.01 10.44
N ALA A 47 4.58 3.15 10.16
CA ALA A 47 5.09 4.05 11.19
C ALA A 47 3.97 4.62 12.07
N LEU A 48 2.89 5.13 11.45
CA LEU A 48 1.75 5.68 12.16
C LEU A 48 0.95 4.60 12.91
N SER A 49 0.86 3.39 12.35
CA SER A 49 0.26 2.25 13.06
C SER A 49 1.06 1.87 14.31
N VAL A 50 2.40 1.89 14.24
CA VAL A 50 3.25 1.65 15.41
C VAL A 50 3.07 2.75 16.44
N GLU A 51 3.00 4.02 16.02
CA GLU A 51 2.71 5.14 16.92
C GLU A 51 1.35 4.97 17.63
N TYR A 52 0.32 4.57 16.89
CA TYR A 52 -1.00 4.26 17.43
C TYR A 52 -0.95 3.15 18.48
N LEU A 53 -0.21 2.06 18.21
CA LEU A 53 -0.02 0.98 19.18
C LEU A 53 0.75 1.43 20.42
N VAL A 54 1.72 2.33 20.29
CA VAL A 54 2.45 2.90 21.44
C VAL A 54 1.51 3.73 22.32
N LYS A 55 0.64 4.55 21.71
CA LYS A 55 -0.27 5.45 22.44
C LYS A 55 -1.50 4.74 23.03
N ALA A 56 -2.12 3.84 22.28
CA ALA A 56 -3.42 3.24 22.59
C ALA A 56 -3.39 1.70 22.70
N GLY A 57 -2.28 1.05 22.38
CA GLY A 57 -2.20 -0.42 22.29
C GLY A 57 -2.47 -1.14 23.60
N ARG A 58 -2.26 -0.49 24.76
CA ARG A 58 -2.56 -1.09 26.08
C ARG A 58 -4.05 -1.33 26.32
N SER A 59 -4.93 -0.57 25.65
CA SER A 59 -6.38 -0.76 25.72
C SER A 59 -6.92 -1.72 24.65
N LEU A 60 -6.07 -2.19 23.74
CA LEU A 60 -6.49 -3.12 22.69
C LEU A 60 -6.42 -4.56 23.19
N ALA A 61 -7.39 -5.36 22.77
CA ALA A 61 -7.35 -6.81 22.98
C ALA A 61 -6.32 -7.46 22.04
N PRO A 62 -5.77 -8.64 22.35
CA PRO A 62 -4.85 -9.34 21.47
C PRO A 62 -5.60 -9.93 20.27
N GLN A 63 -5.77 -9.12 19.23
CA GLN A 63 -6.40 -9.50 17.97
C GLN A 63 -5.81 -8.71 16.81
N VAL A 64 -6.15 -9.11 15.58
CA VAL A 64 -5.77 -8.35 14.38
C VAL A 64 -6.74 -7.20 14.20
N TYR A 65 -6.20 -5.99 14.13
CA TYR A 65 -6.96 -4.77 13.81
C TYR A 65 -6.64 -4.32 12.40
N ARG A 66 -7.63 -3.73 11.73
CA ARG A 66 -7.36 -2.90 10.55
C ARG A 66 -6.70 -1.60 11.00
N VAL A 67 -5.93 -0.98 10.11
CA VAL A 67 -5.42 0.37 10.32
C VAL A 67 -6.61 1.32 10.48
N PRO A 68 -6.65 2.18 11.53
CA PRO A 68 -7.65 3.22 11.67
C PRO A 68 -7.76 4.09 10.41
N ARG A 69 -8.98 4.48 10.05
CA ARG A 69 -9.25 5.24 8.82
C ARG A 69 -8.49 6.57 8.81
N GLU A 70 -8.42 7.22 9.97
CA GLU A 70 -7.75 8.51 10.16
C GLU A 70 -6.26 8.43 9.82
N ILE A 71 -5.62 7.28 10.09
CA ILE A 71 -4.21 7.06 9.73
C ILE A 71 -4.07 6.93 8.22
N ASP A 72 -4.96 6.18 7.56
CA ASP A 72 -4.91 5.99 6.12
C ASP A 72 -5.16 7.32 5.36
N GLU A 73 -6.12 8.12 5.83
CA GLU A 73 -6.39 9.48 5.33
C GLU A 73 -5.19 10.41 5.54
N GLU A 74 -4.52 10.34 6.70
CA GLU A 74 -3.34 11.13 6.97
C GLU A 74 -2.16 10.74 6.07
N VAL A 75 -1.94 9.44 5.82
CA VAL A 75 -0.93 8.98 4.85
C VAL A 75 -1.21 9.51 3.45
N ALA A 76 -2.48 9.47 3.01
CA ALA A 76 -2.88 10.02 1.71
C ALA A 76 -2.63 11.54 1.65
N ARG A 77 -2.99 12.28 2.70
CA ARG A 77 -2.75 13.73 2.80
C ARG A 77 -1.26 14.06 2.74
N LEU A 78 -0.43 13.34 3.50
CA LEU A 78 1.03 13.51 3.49
C LEU A 78 1.63 13.21 2.12
N LYS A 79 1.14 12.18 1.43
CA LYS A 79 1.58 11.83 0.07
C LYS A 79 1.30 12.96 -0.92
N LEU A 80 0.08 13.49 -0.93
CA LEU A 80 -0.32 14.58 -1.80
C LEU A 80 0.53 15.84 -1.53
N ALA A 81 0.73 16.18 -0.26
CA ALA A 81 1.58 17.28 0.15
C ALA A 81 3.04 17.10 -0.32
N ALA A 82 3.61 15.90 -0.19
CA ALA A 82 4.96 15.60 -0.67
C ALA A 82 5.09 15.69 -2.21
N MET A 83 3.99 15.47 -2.94
CA MET A 83 3.91 15.66 -4.39
C MET A 83 3.64 17.12 -4.80
N GLY A 84 3.46 18.03 -3.84
CA GLY A 84 3.07 19.43 -4.11
C GLY A 84 1.63 19.59 -4.60
N ILE A 85 0.77 18.59 -4.34
CA ILE A 85 -0.65 18.61 -4.70
C ILE A 85 -1.44 19.18 -3.52
N ALA A 86 -2.14 20.28 -3.75
CA ALA A 86 -3.12 20.81 -2.82
C ALA A 86 -4.48 20.14 -3.05
N ILE A 87 -5.19 19.87 -1.96
CA ILE A 87 -6.59 19.46 -1.96
C ILE A 87 -7.44 20.59 -1.39
N ASP A 88 -8.68 20.67 -1.84
CA ASP A 88 -9.68 21.55 -1.28
C ASP A 88 -10.20 21.02 0.07
N THR A 89 -10.97 21.86 0.74
CA THR A 89 -11.71 21.51 1.95
C THR A 89 -13.18 21.79 1.69
N LEU A 90 -14.06 20.90 2.13
CA LEU A 90 -15.49 21.16 2.07
C LEU A 90 -15.81 22.44 2.84
N THR A 91 -16.71 23.25 2.28
CA THR A 91 -17.29 24.36 3.03
C THR A 91 -18.27 23.82 4.07
N GLU A 92 -18.55 24.58 5.13
CA GLU A 92 -19.56 24.17 6.14
C GLU A 92 -20.92 23.85 5.50
N GLU A 93 -21.29 24.55 4.43
CA GLU A 93 -22.52 24.29 3.69
C GLU A 93 -22.48 22.92 2.99
N GLN A 94 -21.36 22.57 2.35
CA GLN A 94 -21.17 21.27 1.71
C GLN A 94 -21.15 20.13 2.73
N GLU A 95 -20.51 20.33 3.89
CA GLU A 95 -20.52 19.34 4.97
C GLU A 95 -21.93 19.12 5.53
N ARG A 96 -22.67 20.21 5.77
CA ARG A 96 -24.07 20.13 6.22
C ARG A 96 -24.96 19.44 5.19
N TYR A 97 -24.76 19.72 3.90
CA TYR A 97 -25.49 19.07 2.82
C TYR A 97 -25.22 17.57 2.77
N LEU A 98 -23.95 17.15 2.84
CA LEU A 98 -23.58 15.73 2.82
C LEU A 98 -24.07 14.96 4.06
N ALA A 99 -24.21 15.63 5.20
CA ALA A 99 -24.71 15.04 6.44
C ALA A 99 -26.24 15.04 6.56
N SER A 100 -26.95 15.81 5.73
CA SER A 100 -28.41 15.89 5.79
C SER A 100 -29.05 14.76 4.98
N TRP A 101 -30.07 14.11 5.56
CA TRP A 101 -30.87 13.07 4.90
C TRP A 101 -32.09 13.65 4.17
N GLU A 102 -32.21 14.97 4.13
CA GLU A 102 -33.40 15.70 3.63
C GLU A 102 -33.36 15.96 2.13
N GLU A 103 -32.16 16.05 1.53
CA GLU A 103 -31.97 16.19 0.08
C GLU A 103 -31.37 14.89 -0.50
N GLY A 104 -32.14 13.81 -0.41
CA GLY A 104 -31.74 12.49 -0.91
C GLY A 104 -31.94 12.29 -2.41
N THR A 105 -30.95 11.64 -3.04
CA THR A 105 -31.21 10.50 -3.93
C THR A 105 -31.01 9.21 -3.16
#